data_AF-A0A6V7XQF7-F1
#
_entry.id   AF-A0A6V7XQF7-F1
#
_cell.length_a   1.000
_cell.length_b   1.000
_cell.length_c   1.000
_cell.angle_alpha   90.00
_cell.angle_beta   90.00
_cell.angle_gamma   90.00
#
_symmetry.space_group_name_H-M   'P 1'
#
loop_
_entity.id
_entity.type
_entity.pdbx_description
1 polymer ?
#
loop_
_entity_poly.entity_id
_entity_poly.type
_entity_poly.pdbx_seq_one_letter_code
_entity_poly.pdbx_strand_id
1 'polypeptide(L)'
;LIQPIKRYVTGVSTSGSTQHLFYAEINESMRVSDGGGNPSEGEFIKKVFMKPEEAAKFRSDINIAIAPPSLLFALTWWLNERRPAS
;
A
#
# COMPACT_ATOMS: atom_id res chain seq x y z
N LEU A 1 -1.51 -9.40 -13.54
CA LEU A 1 -2.95 -9.61 -13.22
C LEU A 1 -3.25 -8.81 -11.95
N ILE A 2 -4.39 -8.12 -11.87
CA ILE A 2 -4.82 -7.38 -10.67
C ILE A 2 -5.75 -8.27 -9.85
N GLN A 3 -5.48 -8.44 -8.57
CA GLN A 3 -6.24 -9.30 -7.66
C GLN A 3 -7.01 -8.46 -6.62
N PRO A 4 -8.34 -8.61 -6.48
CA PRO A 4 -9.07 -8.00 -5.39
C PRO A 4 -8.76 -8.72 -4.07
N ILE A 5 -8.52 -7.94 -3.00
CA ILE A 5 -8.20 -8.46 -1.66
C ILE A 5 -9.38 -8.26 -0.71
N LYS A 6 -9.87 -7.02 -0.59
CA LYS A 6 -10.94 -6.69 0.36
C LYS A 6 -11.72 -5.45 -0.05
N ARG A 7 -13.01 -5.45 0.27
CA ARG A 7 -13.87 -4.26 0.31
C ARG A 7 -14.24 -3.99 1.76
N TYR A 8 -14.08 -2.74 2.20
CA TYR A 8 -14.36 -2.33 3.58
C TYR A 8 -14.80 -0.87 3.62
N VAL A 9 -15.39 -0.45 4.74
CA VAL A 9 -15.83 0.93 4.97
C VAL A 9 -14.89 1.59 5.98
N THR A 10 -14.43 2.80 5.68
CA THR A 10 -13.64 3.64 6.58
C THR A 10 -14.45 4.84 7.04
N GLY A 11 -14.06 5.45 8.16
CA GLY A 11 -14.75 6.62 8.70
C GLY A 11 -16.23 6.34 9.00
N VAL A 12 -16.55 5.15 9.53
CA VAL A 12 -17.94 4.68 9.69
C VAL A 12 -18.85 5.63 10.46
N SER A 13 -18.30 6.41 11.40
CA SER A 13 -19.03 7.42 12.19
C SER A 13 -19.01 8.82 11.56
N THR A 14 -18.29 9.03 10.46
CA THR A 14 -18.09 10.33 9.83
C THR A 14 -18.47 10.31 8.36
N SER A 15 -17.64 9.74 7.49
CA SER A 15 -17.83 9.76 6.04
C SER A 15 -18.47 8.49 5.48
N GLY A 16 -18.32 7.34 6.15
CA GLY A 16 -18.81 6.05 5.65
C GLY A 16 -18.22 5.65 4.29
N SER A 17 -16.98 6.03 4.01
CA SER A 17 -16.36 5.87 2.69
C SER A 17 -16.07 4.39 2.39
N THR A 18 -16.54 3.88 1.26
CA THR A 18 -16.18 2.54 0.78
C THR A 18 -14.78 2.56 0.17
N GLN A 19 -13.94 1.61 0.58
CA GLN A 19 -12.59 1.39 0.07
C GLN A 19 -12.49 -0.01 -0.56
N HIS A 20 -11.73 -0.13 -1.64
CA HIS A 20 -11.42 -1.38 -2.32
C HIS A 20 -9.90 -1.55 -2.39
N LEU A 21 -9.39 -2.65 -1.85
CA LEU A 21 -7.97 -2.97 -1.83
C LEU A 21 -7.67 -4.04 -2.88
N PHE A 22 -6.64 -3.78 -3.70
CA PHE A 22 -6.15 -4.67 -4.75
C PHE A 22 -4.65 -4.92 -4.60
N TYR A 23 -4.19 -6.02 -5.20
CA TYR A 23 -2.79 -6.41 -5.30
C TYR A 23 -2.40 -6.65 -6.76
N ALA A 24 -1.17 -6.28 -7.11
CA ALA A 24 -0.57 -6.59 -8.41
C ALA A 24 0.94 -6.80 -8.27
N GLU A 25 1.48 -7.75 -9.03
CA GLU A 25 2.92 -7.88 -9.23
C GLU A 25 3.34 -6.99 -10.40
N ILE A 26 4.38 -6.18 -10.17
CA ILE A 26 4.95 -5.27 -11.16
C ILE A 26 6.46 -5.48 -11.25
N ASN A 27 7.06 -5.03 -12.34
CA ASN A 27 8.50 -4.96 -12.52
C ASN A 27 8.88 -3.72 -13.34
N GLU A 28 10.18 -3.45 -13.51
CA GLU A 28 10.65 -2.25 -14.20
C GLU A 28 10.26 -2.19 -15.69
N SER A 29 9.97 -3.31 -16.36
CA SER A 29 9.54 -3.25 -17.77
C SER A 29 8.14 -2.68 -17.94
N MET A 30 7.35 -2.61 -16.87
CA MET A 30 6.02 -1.99 -16.85
C MET A 30 6.05 -0.48 -16.59
N ARG A 31 7.24 0.09 -16.36
CA ARG A 31 7.39 1.51 -16.02
C ARG A 31 7.17 2.39 -17.26
N VAL A 32 6.17 3.26 -17.18
CA VAL A 32 5.87 4.24 -18.26
C VAL A 32 6.47 5.63 -18.00
N SER A 33 6.78 5.95 -16.74
CA SER A 33 7.37 7.22 -16.32
C SER A 33 7.96 7.11 -14.91
N ASP A 34 8.54 8.20 -14.41
CA ASP A 34 9.01 8.29 -13.03
C ASP A 34 7.86 8.41 -12.01
N GLY A 35 6.63 8.69 -12.43
CA GLY A 35 5.50 8.87 -11.52
C GLY A 35 5.73 9.95 -10.46
N GLY A 36 5.07 9.84 -9.30
CA GLY A 36 5.23 10.77 -8.18
C GLY A 36 4.16 11.86 -8.06
N GLY A 37 3.04 11.71 -8.78
CA GLY A 37 1.95 12.68 -8.81
C GLY A 37 2.18 13.79 -9.83
N ASN A 38 1.17 14.63 -10.03
CA ASN A 38 1.25 15.84 -10.83
C ASN A 38 1.42 17.11 -9.95
N PRO A 39 2.60 17.74 -9.89
CA PRO A 39 2.81 18.97 -9.13
C PRO A 39 1.94 20.15 -9.55
N SER A 40 1.53 20.23 -10.81
CA SER A 40 0.63 21.31 -11.27
C SER A 40 -0.80 21.15 -10.76
N GLU A 41 -1.18 19.93 -10.36
CA GLU A 41 -2.45 19.60 -9.70
C GLU A 41 -2.31 19.55 -8.16
N GLY A 42 -1.12 19.85 -7.62
CA GLY A 42 -0.84 19.82 -6.18
C GLY A 42 -0.57 18.42 -5.61
N GLU A 43 -0.34 17.42 -6.47
CA GLU A 43 -0.03 16.05 -6.04
C GLU A 43 1.48 15.84 -5.88
N PHE A 44 1.95 15.94 -4.63
CA PHE A 44 3.35 15.72 -4.29
C PHE A 44 3.53 14.33 -3.65
N ILE A 45 3.68 13.29 -4.48
CA ILE A 45 3.71 11.90 -4.02
C ILE A 45 5.14 11.34 -4.10
N LYS A 46 5.68 10.88 -2.97
CA LYS A 46 6.96 10.18 -2.93
C LYS A 46 6.75 8.68 -3.10
N LYS A 47 7.41 8.09 -4.10
CA LYS A 47 7.49 6.62 -4.24
C LYS A 47 8.45 6.04 -3.20
N VAL A 48 8.07 4.90 -2.62
CA VAL A 48 8.89 4.13 -1.70
C VAL A 48 8.88 2.68 -2.15
N PHE A 49 10.08 2.10 -2.25
CA PHE A 49 10.27 0.68 -2.52
C PHE A 49 10.90 0.06 -1.28
N MET A 50 10.30 -1.01 -0.77
CA MET A 50 10.76 -1.70 0.43
C MET A 50 11.02 -3.16 0.09
N LYS A 51 12.13 -3.69 0.59
CA LYS A 51 12.34 -5.12 0.69
C LYS A 51 11.39 -5.72 1.73
N PRO A 52 11.09 -7.03 1.66
CA PRO A 52 10.18 -7.69 2.61
C PRO A 52 10.52 -7.45 4.08
N GLU A 53 11.81 -7.47 4.43
CA GLU A 53 12.31 -7.22 5.79
C GLU A 53 12.11 -5.77 6.25
N GLU A 54 12.24 -4.81 5.33
CA GLU A 54 12.01 -3.38 5.61
C GLU A 54 10.51 -3.13 5.83
N ALA A 55 9.66 -3.76 5.02
CA ALA A 55 8.21 -3.70 5.18
C ALA A 55 7.74 -4.33 6.52
N ALA A 56 8.36 -5.45 6.92
CA ALA A 56 8.08 -6.07 8.21
C ALA A 56 8.51 -5.18 9.39
N LYS A 57 9.67 -4.52 9.28
CA LYS A 57 10.14 -3.53 10.26
C LYS A 57 9.22 -2.33 10.31
N PHE A 58 8.87 -1.74 9.16
CA PHE A 58 7.95 -0.61 9.04
C PHE A 58 6.61 -0.90 9.74
N ARG A 59 6.01 -2.07 9.46
CA ARG A 59 4.74 -2.49 10.06
C ARG A 59 4.79 -2.55 11.60
N SER A 60 5.95 -2.89 12.15
CA SER A 60 6.11 -3.21 13.57
C SER A 60 6.70 -2.04 14.39
N ASP A 61 7.11 -0.97 13.73
CA ASP A 61 7.73 0.19 14.37
C ASP A 61 6.68 1.16 14.92
N ILE A 62 6.58 1.21 16.24
CA ILE A 62 5.63 2.07 16.96
C ILE A 62 5.90 3.57 16.76
N ASN A 63 7.09 3.96 16.31
CA ASN A 63 7.45 5.36 16.12
C ASN A 63 7.00 5.93 14.77
N ILE A 64 6.49 5.09 13.87
CA ILE A 64 5.98 5.53 12.56
C ILE A 64 4.54 6.02 12.73
N ALA A 65 4.38 7.33 12.89
CA ALA A 65 3.08 7.95 13.10
C ALA A 65 2.17 7.92 11.85
N ILE A 66 2.75 7.85 10.64
CA ILE A 66 2.01 7.87 9.37
C ILE A 66 1.95 6.46 8.78
N ALA A 67 1.04 5.65 9.30
CA ALA A 67 0.75 4.32 8.79
C ALA A 67 -0.77 4.07 8.83
N PRO A 68 -1.50 4.43 7.75
CA PRO A 68 -2.94 4.22 7.70
C PRO A 68 -3.30 2.74 7.93
N PRO A 69 -4.41 2.42 8.63
CA PRO A 69 -4.80 1.04 8.90
C PRO A 69 -4.91 0.17 7.64
N SER A 70 -5.31 0.75 6.51
CA SER A 70 -5.37 0.08 5.22
C SER A 70 -4.00 -0.39 4.72
N LEU A 71 -2.95 0.42 4.90
CA LEU A 71 -1.58 0.07 4.56
C LEU A 71 -1.07 -1.05 5.48
N LEU A 72 -1.30 -0.93 6.79
CA LEU A 72 -0.90 -1.95 7.77
C LEU A 72 -1.59 -3.30 7.49
N PHE A 73 -2.87 -3.27 7.11
CA PHE A 73 -3.60 -4.45 6.69
C PHE A 73 -3.00 -5.06 5.42
N ALA A 74 -2.74 -4.25 4.39
CA ALA A 74 -2.15 -4.70 3.13
C ALA A 74 -0.77 -5.36 3.34
N LEU A 75 0.09 -4.74 4.16
CA LEU A 75 1.39 -5.30 4.53
C LEU A 75 1.26 -6.61 5.32
N THR A 76 0.29 -6.67 6.25
CA THR A 76 0.05 -7.90 7.04
C THR A 76 -0.40 -9.05 6.16
N TRP A 77 -1.38 -8.82 5.30
CA TRP A 77 -1.84 -9.80 4.33
C TRP A 77 -0.69 -10.27 3.42
N TRP A 78 0.08 -9.33 2.87
CA TRP A 78 1.16 -9.69 1.96
C TRP A 78 2.25 -10.51 2.65
N LEU A 79 2.72 -10.07 3.82
CA LEU A 79 3.78 -10.75 4.57
C LEU A 79 3.39 -12.15 5.06
N ASN A 80 2.11 -12.36 5.39
CA ASN A 80 1.65 -13.60 6.00
C ASN A 80 1.08 -14.61 4.99
N GLU A 81 0.43 -14.13 3.91
CA GLU A 81 -0.35 -14.99 3.01
C GLU A 81 0.17 -15.01 1.57
N ARG A 82 0.80 -13.92 1.10
CA ARG A 82 1.17 -13.80 -0.32
C ARG A 82 2.66 -13.96 -0.62
N ARG A 83 3.51 -13.54 0.32
CA ARG A 83 4.96 -13.57 0.17
C ARG A 83 5.40 -14.97 -0.29
N PRO A 84 6.12 -15.08 -1.42
CA PRO A 84 6.67 -16.35 -1.85
C PRO A 84 7.54 -16.96 -0.76
N ALA A 85 7.49 -18.29 -0.61
CA ALA A 85 8.47 -19.00 0.19
C ALA A 85 9.86 -18.70 -0.39
N SER A 86 10.79 -18.32 0.50
CA SER A 86 12.20 -18.09 0.17
C SER A 86 12.89 -19.37 -0.29
#